data_AF-A0A959Y2S6-F1
#
_entry.id   AF-A0A959Y2S6-F1
#
_cell.length_a   1.000
_cell.length_b   1.000
_cell.length_c   1.000
_cell.angle_alpha   90.00
_cell.angle_beta   90.00
_cell.angle_gamma   90.00
#
_symmetry.space_group_name_H-M   'P 1'
#
loop_
_entity.id
_entity.type
_entity.pdbx_description
1 polymer ?
#
loop_
_entity_poly.entity_id
_entity_poly.type
_entity_poly.pdbx_seq_one_letter_code
_entity_poly.pdbx_strand_id
1 'polypeptide(L)'
;LMNSRVIAETYLTSRNTGLLVLDMYEAAFEIDGLESTADLSQNIPSDRAALRMCLSLRDPRGINMLSLRLATRNAPPRYLDSAYVSAGYSLTTDSVKGSVHYVVGRPLAVREDQLKELEKLLRYCREAGIRVVLVNHPYPVRSDRAKHEAFNAIIRERIAPFEVPYLDFAYDHGLPLDDRDHFYDHNHLNQAGVELFNPLLIARLRELGLLDPSGRPG
;
A
#
# COMPACT_ATOMS: atom_id res chain seq x y z
N LEU A 1 0.06 -3.37 7.15
CA LEU A 1 -0.39 -4.58 6.41
C LEU A 1 -1.59 -5.33 6.99
N MET A 2 -1.78 -5.37 8.31
CA MET A 2 -2.96 -6.04 8.93
C MET A 2 -4.28 -5.67 8.24
N ASN A 3 -4.54 -4.38 8.03
CA ASN A 3 -5.75 -3.90 7.37
C ASN A 3 -5.86 -4.38 5.91
N SER A 4 -4.77 -4.32 5.15
CA SER A 4 -4.72 -4.81 3.77
C SER A 4 -5.09 -6.28 3.69
N ARG A 5 -4.60 -7.11 4.63
CA ARG A 5 -4.99 -8.52 4.72
C ARG A 5 -6.48 -8.68 5.00
N VAL A 6 -7.01 -7.96 5.98
CA VAL A 6 -8.45 -8.06 6.31
C VAL A 6 -9.33 -7.64 5.13
N ILE A 7 -8.94 -6.59 4.38
CA ILE A 7 -9.62 -6.18 3.15
C ILE A 7 -9.54 -7.30 2.11
N ALA A 8 -8.34 -7.83 1.86
CA ALA A 8 -8.12 -8.90 0.88
C ALA A 8 -9.01 -10.11 1.17
N GLU A 9 -8.97 -10.61 2.40
CA GLU A 9 -9.76 -11.77 2.82
C GLU A 9 -11.27 -11.52 2.82
N THR A 10 -11.70 -10.26 2.88
CA THR A 10 -13.13 -9.92 2.90
C THR A 10 -13.70 -9.76 1.49
N TYR A 11 -12.92 -9.21 0.55
CA TYR A 11 -13.46 -8.75 -0.73
C TYR A 11 -12.80 -9.33 -1.96
N LEU A 12 -11.56 -9.81 -1.87
CA LEU A 12 -10.81 -10.26 -3.04
C LEU A 12 -11.00 -11.77 -3.23
N THR A 13 -11.30 -12.17 -4.46
CA THR A 13 -11.39 -13.57 -4.87
C THR A 13 -10.80 -13.69 -6.26
N SER A 14 -10.38 -14.88 -6.69
CA SER A 14 -9.97 -15.10 -8.09
C SER A 14 -11.07 -14.79 -9.13
N ARG A 15 -12.34 -14.73 -8.71
CA ARG A 15 -13.47 -14.37 -9.60
C ARG A 15 -13.56 -12.87 -9.89
N ASN A 16 -13.07 -12.02 -8.99
CA ASN A 16 -13.16 -10.56 -9.12
C ASN A 16 -11.79 -9.87 -9.16
N THR A 17 -10.71 -10.60 -8.91
CA THR A 17 -9.35 -10.07 -8.81
C THR A 17 -8.39 -11.02 -9.52
N GLY A 18 -7.99 -10.68 -10.74
CA GLY A 18 -7.01 -11.48 -11.51
C GLY A 18 -5.55 -11.19 -11.14
N LEU A 19 -5.27 -10.01 -10.61
CA LEU A 19 -3.95 -9.56 -10.17
C LEU A 19 -4.09 -8.58 -9.00
N LEU A 20 -3.34 -8.80 -7.93
CA LEU A 20 -3.11 -7.86 -6.84
C LEU A 20 -1.73 -7.24 -7.00
N VAL A 21 -1.67 -5.93 -7.27
CA VAL A 21 -0.45 -5.13 -7.20
C VAL A 21 -0.39 -4.52 -5.81
N LEU A 22 0.63 -4.89 -5.03
CA LEU A 22 0.80 -4.38 -3.67
C LEU A 22 2.03 -3.47 -3.62
N ASP A 23 1.78 -2.17 -3.42
CA ASP A 23 2.83 -1.18 -3.21
C ASP A 23 3.38 -1.24 -1.78
N MET A 24 4.70 -1.24 -1.67
CA MET A 24 5.46 -1.54 -0.48
C MET A 24 6.45 -0.41 -0.23
N TYR A 25 6.51 0.07 1.00
CA TYR A 25 7.49 1.06 1.43
C TYR A 25 7.76 0.88 2.93
N GLU A 26 8.89 1.40 3.41
CA GLU A 26 9.43 1.12 4.74
C GLU A 26 8.43 1.48 5.84
N ALA A 27 7.83 2.67 5.74
CA ALA A 27 6.94 3.17 6.79
C ALA A 27 5.68 2.29 6.96
N ALA A 28 5.20 1.59 5.92
CA ALA A 28 4.09 0.64 6.04
C ALA A 28 4.42 -0.56 6.95
N PHE A 29 5.71 -0.80 7.22
CA PHE A 29 6.24 -1.87 8.06
C PHE A 29 6.77 -1.42 9.42
N GLU A 30 6.97 -0.12 9.61
CA GLU A 30 7.47 0.46 10.86
C GLU A 30 6.33 0.90 11.79
N ILE A 31 5.10 1.06 11.28
CA ILE A 31 3.92 1.51 12.03
C ILE A 31 3.00 0.36 12.46
N ASP A 32 2.20 0.58 13.51
CA ASP A 32 1.24 -0.39 14.04
C ASP A 32 -0.09 -0.43 13.26
N GLY A 33 -0.34 0.55 12.38
CA GLY A 33 -1.55 0.66 11.58
C GLY A 33 -2.78 1.18 12.34
N LEU A 34 -2.59 1.75 13.54
CA LEU A 34 -3.68 2.32 14.34
C LEU A 34 -4.49 3.37 13.57
N GLU A 35 -3.79 4.32 12.92
CA GLU A 35 -4.42 5.43 12.20
C GLU A 35 -5.30 4.92 11.05
N SER A 36 -4.75 4.07 10.17
CA SER A 36 -5.52 3.49 9.08
C SER A 36 -6.67 2.61 9.60
N THR A 37 -6.51 1.96 10.75
CA THR A 37 -7.58 1.16 11.35
C THR A 37 -8.73 2.05 11.85
N ALA A 38 -8.42 3.20 12.43
CA ALA A 38 -9.44 4.14 12.89
C ALA A 38 -10.35 4.57 11.72
N ASP A 39 -9.75 4.95 10.59
CA ASP A 39 -10.50 5.37 9.41
C ASP A 39 -11.25 4.21 8.75
N LEU A 40 -10.55 3.10 8.47
CA LEU A 40 -11.15 1.95 7.80
C LEU A 40 -12.27 1.31 8.64
N SER A 41 -12.06 1.14 9.94
CA SER A 41 -13.09 0.54 10.81
C SER A 41 -14.34 1.41 10.92
N GLN A 42 -14.25 2.72 10.75
CA GLN A 42 -15.41 3.61 10.71
C GLN A 42 -16.14 3.52 9.37
N ASN A 43 -15.42 3.44 8.25
CA ASN A 43 -15.98 3.65 6.91
C ASN A 43 -16.20 2.36 6.09
N ILE A 44 -15.63 1.22 6.49
CA ILE A 44 -15.77 -0.03 5.74
C ILE A 44 -17.22 -0.56 5.81
N PRO A 45 -17.81 -1.08 4.71
CA PRO A 45 -19.19 -1.58 4.74
C PRO A 45 -19.39 -2.81 5.64
N SER A 46 -18.39 -3.69 5.73
CA SER A 46 -18.47 -4.94 6.49
C SER A 46 -18.15 -4.75 7.98
N ASP A 47 -19.17 -4.91 8.83
CA ASP A 47 -18.99 -4.89 10.30
C ASP A 47 -18.04 -5.98 10.78
N ARG A 48 -18.08 -7.16 10.14
CA ARG A 48 -17.16 -8.25 10.45
C ARG A 48 -15.72 -7.86 10.16
N ALA A 49 -15.48 -7.16 9.04
CA ALA A 49 -14.14 -6.68 8.72
C ALA A 49 -13.68 -5.61 9.73
N ALA A 50 -14.53 -4.63 10.05
CA ALA A 50 -14.25 -3.61 11.05
C ALA A 50 -13.89 -4.23 12.41
N LEU A 51 -14.69 -5.20 12.89
CA LEU A 51 -14.43 -5.95 14.11
C LEU A 51 -13.07 -6.64 14.08
N ARG A 52 -12.76 -7.34 12.98
CA ARG A 52 -11.48 -8.04 12.81
C ARG A 52 -10.30 -7.07 12.83
N MET A 53 -10.39 -5.92 12.18
CA MET A 53 -9.33 -4.91 12.18
C MET A 53 -9.07 -4.39 13.60
N CYS A 54 -10.12 -3.93 14.28
CA CYS A 54 -10.02 -3.38 15.63
C CYS A 54 -9.48 -4.38 16.66
N LEU A 55 -9.92 -5.64 16.61
CA LEU A 55 -9.40 -6.68 17.51
C LEU A 55 -7.96 -7.09 17.17
N SER A 56 -7.56 -6.99 15.90
CA SER A 56 -6.20 -7.35 15.46
C SER A 56 -5.15 -6.32 15.89
N LEU A 57 -5.55 -5.08 16.18
CA LEU A 57 -4.65 -4.07 16.77
C LEU A 57 -4.12 -4.47 18.16
N ARG A 58 -4.86 -5.30 18.91
CA ARG A 58 -4.54 -5.66 20.30
C ARG A 58 -4.34 -4.43 21.20
N ASP A 59 -5.12 -3.39 20.94
CA ASP A 59 -5.07 -2.10 21.61
C ASP A 59 -6.47 -1.69 22.10
N PRO A 60 -6.64 -1.19 23.34
CA PRO A 60 -7.95 -0.78 23.86
C PRO A 60 -8.63 0.32 23.02
N ARG A 61 -7.86 1.13 22.28
CA ARG A 61 -8.39 2.11 21.33
C ARG A 61 -9.18 1.43 20.21
N GLY A 62 -8.87 0.17 19.85
CA GLY A 62 -9.67 -0.61 18.92
C GLY A 62 -11.09 -0.86 19.42
N ILE A 63 -11.27 -1.09 20.74
CA ILE A 63 -12.61 -1.22 21.34
C ILE A 63 -13.36 0.11 21.25
N ASN A 64 -12.67 1.22 21.55
CA ASN A 64 -13.25 2.55 21.42
C ASN A 64 -13.71 2.86 19.99
N MET A 65 -12.92 2.48 18.97
CA MET A 65 -13.28 2.63 17.56
C MET A 65 -14.56 1.83 17.22
N LEU A 66 -14.71 0.61 17.73
CA LEU A 66 -15.92 -0.18 17.52
C LEU A 66 -17.15 0.45 18.19
N SER A 67 -17.01 0.91 19.43
CA SER A 67 -18.08 1.62 20.13
C SER A 67 -18.51 2.87 19.36
N LEU A 68 -17.55 3.63 18.84
CA LEU A 68 -17.82 4.82 18.02
C LEU A 68 -18.53 4.46 16.71
N ARG A 69 -18.06 3.42 16.00
CA ARG A 69 -18.71 2.92 14.78
C ARG A 69 -20.17 2.55 15.05
N LEU A 70 -20.44 1.82 16.13
CA LEU A 70 -21.81 1.43 16.50
C LEU A 70 -22.70 2.64 16.80
N ALA A 71 -22.15 3.66 17.49
CA ALA A 71 -22.88 4.88 17.82
C ALA A 71 -23.11 5.80 16.61
N THR A 72 -22.22 5.78 15.62
CA THR A 72 -22.21 6.72 14.49
C THR A 72 -22.40 6.05 13.13
N ARG A 73 -22.86 4.80 13.09
CA ARG A 73 -22.94 3.97 11.86
C ARG A 73 -23.64 4.65 10.69
N ASN A 74 -24.68 5.41 10.98
CA ASN A 74 -25.51 6.08 9.98
C ASN A 74 -25.15 7.56 9.80
N ALA A 75 -24.11 8.03 10.48
CA ALA A 75 -23.60 9.37 10.28
C ALA A 75 -22.85 9.44 8.94
N PRO A 76 -22.97 10.55 8.18
CA PRO A 76 -22.15 10.74 7.01
C PRO A 76 -20.66 10.77 7.40
N PRO A 77 -19.74 10.40 6.47
CA PRO A 77 -18.32 10.58 6.68
C PRO A 77 -18.01 12.02 7.09
N ARG A 78 -17.18 12.20 8.12
CA ARG A 78 -16.80 13.55 8.59
C ARG A 78 -15.93 14.29 7.57
N TYR A 79 -15.18 13.55 6.78
CA TYR A 79 -14.31 14.07 5.73
C TYR A 79 -14.82 13.55 4.39
N LEU A 80 -15.28 14.47 3.55
CA LEU A 80 -15.60 14.22 2.16
C LEU A 80 -14.49 14.83 1.33
N ASP A 81 -13.72 13.98 0.66
CA ASP A 81 -12.71 14.42 -0.29
C ASP A 81 -13.38 14.71 -1.63
N SER A 82 -13.42 15.99 -2.02
CA SER A 82 -13.99 16.42 -3.31
C SER A 82 -13.17 15.95 -4.51
N ALA A 83 -11.91 15.55 -4.31
CA ALA A 83 -11.02 15.02 -5.34
C ALA A 83 -11.04 13.49 -5.43
N TYR A 84 -11.82 12.80 -4.60
CA TYR A 84 -11.93 11.35 -4.65
C TYR A 84 -12.55 10.89 -5.97
N VAL A 85 -11.83 10.01 -6.67
CA VAL A 85 -12.33 9.37 -7.88
C VAL A 85 -12.88 7.99 -7.50
N SER A 86 -14.15 7.74 -7.85
CA SER A 86 -14.79 6.45 -7.61
C SER A 86 -13.93 5.29 -8.11
N ALA A 87 -13.93 4.17 -7.37
CA ALA A 87 -13.08 2.98 -7.54
C ALA A 87 -11.73 2.97 -6.81
N GLY A 88 -11.58 3.82 -5.77
CA GLY A 88 -10.48 3.70 -4.80
C GLY A 88 -9.21 4.46 -5.18
N TYR A 89 -9.33 5.45 -6.06
CA TYR A 89 -8.23 6.31 -6.48
C TYR A 89 -8.37 7.69 -5.84
N SER A 90 -7.32 8.14 -5.14
CA SER A 90 -7.23 9.52 -4.64
C SER A 90 -6.24 10.28 -5.52
N LEU A 91 -6.71 11.39 -6.09
CA LEU A 91 -5.91 12.24 -6.97
C LEU A 91 -5.42 13.45 -6.18
N THR A 92 -4.11 13.55 -6.05
CA THR A 92 -3.43 14.74 -5.55
C THR A 92 -2.66 15.39 -6.70
N THR A 93 -3.15 16.53 -7.17
CA THR A 93 -2.46 17.37 -8.17
C THR A 93 -1.45 18.32 -7.55
N ASP A 94 -1.52 18.52 -6.24
CA ASP A 94 -0.59 19.38 -5.53
C ASP A 94 0.82 18.77 -5.58
N SER A 95 1.78 19.60 -5.97
CA SER A 95 3.21 19.33 -5.76
C SER A 95 3.60 19.69 -4.33
N VAL A 96 4.72 19.15 -3.86
CA VAL A 96 5.34 19.53 -2.60
C VAL A 96 5.42 21.06 -2.47
N LYS A 97 4.65 21.64 -1.54
CA LYS A 97 4.66 23.07 -1.22
C LYS A 97 5.69 23.34 -0.12
N GLY A 98 6.93 23.61 -0.50
CA GLY A 98 8.01 24.01 0.42
C GLY A 98 9.20 23.04 0.46
N SER A 99 10.14 23.27 1.37
CA SER A 99 11.28 22.37 1.54
C SER A 99 10.85 21.10 2.28
N VAL A 100 10.89 19.95 1.62
CA VAL A 100 10.76 18.65 2.28
C VAL A 100 12.04 18.33 3.05
N HIS A 101 11.85 17.94 4.30
CA HIS A 101 12.92 17.40 5.13
C HIS A 101 12.93 15.88 5.03
N TYR A 102 13.98 15.35 4.38
CA TYR A 102 14.22 13.92 4.32
C TYR A 102 15.03 13.50 5.55
N VAL A 103 14.46 12.59 6.35
CA VAL A 103 15.16 12.00 7.48
C VAL A 103 16.01 10.85 6.96
N VAL A 104 17.33 11.03 6.96
CA VAL A 104 18.31 10.04 6.48
C VAL A 104 19.15 9.53 7.65
N GLY A 105 19.54 8.26 7.60
CA GLY A 105 20.43 7.63 8.59
C GLY A 105 19.71 7.14 9.84
N ARG A 106 18.38 7.17 9.87
CA ARG A 106 17.61 6.53 10.94
C ARG A 106 17.63 5.02 10.72
N PRO A 107 17.95 4.20 11.75
CA PRO A 107 17.91 2.75 11.62
C PRO A 107 16.52 2.28 11.19
N LEU A 108 16.50 1.35 10.23
CA LEU A 108 15.28 0.66 9.81
C LEU A 108 14.74 -0.17 10.97
N ALA A 109 13.49 0.05 11.35
CA ALA A 109 12.83 -0.65 12.46
C ALA A 109 11.61 -1.44 11.98
N VAL A 110 11.83 -2.40 11.07
CA VAL A 110 10.75 -3.26 10.57
C VAL A 110 10.11 -4.02 11.73
N ARG A 111 8.79 -3.98 11.80
CA ARG A 111 8.04 -4.74 12.78
C ARG A 111 7.75 -6.14 12.27
N GLU A 112 8.10 -7.13 13.09
CA GLU A 112 7.89 -8.55 12.79
C GLU A 112 6.41 -8.92 12.60
N ASP A 113 5.50 -8.23 13.29
CA ASP A 113 4.07 -8.44 13.11
C ASP A 113 3.60 -8.03 11.70
N GLN A 114 4.08 -6.91 11.16
CA GLN A 114 3.76 -6.50 9.79
C GLN A 114 4.31 -7.47 8.75
N LEU A 115 5.52 -8.01 8.93
CA LEU A 115 6.06 -9.07 8.07
C LEU A 115 5.18 -10.33 8.10
N LYS A 116 4.72 -10.76 9.28
CA LYS A 116 3.78 -11.88 9.40
C LYS A 116 2.44 -11.60 8.73
N GLU A 117 1.95 -10.37 8.78
CA GLU A 117 0.71 -9.99 8.08
C GLU A 117 0.91 -10.01 6.55
N LEU A 118 2.10 -9.66 6.03
CA LEU A 118 2.45 -9.86 4.61
C LEU A 118 2.36 -11.34 4.24
N GLU A 119 3.04 -12.20 4.99
CA GLU A 119 3.10 -13.64 4.71
C GLU A 119 1.70 -14.28 4.71
N LYS A 120 0.84 -13.87 5.64
CA LYS A 120 -0.56 -14.31 5.69
C LYS A 120 -1.34 -13.83 4.48
N LEU A 121 -1.15 -12.58 4.06
CA LEU A 121 -1.78 -12.05 2.84
C LEU A 121 -1.32 -12.83 1.60
N LEU A 122 -0.02 -13.04 1.42
CA LEU A 122 0.52 -13.80 0.29
C LEU A 122 0.01 -15.25 0.28
N ARG A 123 -0.05 -15.89 1.46
CA ARG A 123 -0.62 -17.22 1.61
C ARG A 123 -2.09 -17.25 1.19
N TYR A 124 -2.88 -16.31 1.68
CA TYR A 124 -4.28 -16.19 1.31
C TYR A 124 -4.45 -16.01 -0.21
N CYS A 125 -3.70 -15.11 -0.83
CA CYS A 125 -3.77 -14.88 -2.27
C CYS A 125 -3.42 -16.15 -3.05
N ARG A 126 -2.37 -16.88 -2.65
CA ARG A 126 -2.00 -18.16 -3.26
C ARG A 126 -3.13 -19.19 -3.14
N GLU A 127 -3.71 -19.35 -1.96
CA GLU A 127 -4.82 -20.29 -1.70
C GLU A 127 -6.10 -19.90 -2.45
N ALA A 128 -6.35 -18.59 -2.62
CA ALA A 128 -7.51 -18.05 -3.33
C ALA A 128 -7.33 -18.04 -4.87
N GLY A 129 -6.14 -18.39 -5.37
CA GLY A 129 -5.81 -18.32 -6.80
C GLY A 129 -5.67 -16.89 -7.33
N ILE A 130 -5.29 -15.93 -6.48
CA ILE A 130 -5.05 -14.54 -6.83
C ILE A 130 -3.56 -14.35 -7.09
N ARG A 131 -3.19 -13.90 -8.29
CA ARG A 131 -1.80 -13.57 -8.61
C ARG A 131 -1.40 -12.29 -7.88
N VAL A 132 -0.15 -12.23 -7.42
CA VAL A 132 0.38 -11.10 -6.66
C VAL A 132 1.68 -10.64 -7.30
N VAL A 133 1.87 -9.33 -7.33
CA VAL A 133 3.15 -8.68 -7.59
C VAL A 133 3.36 -7.62 -6.53
N LEU A 134 4.55 -7.63 -5.93
CA LEU A 134 5.00 -6.61 -5.00
C LEU A 134 5.74 -5.54 -5.79
N VAL A 135 5.51 -4.27 -5.44
CA VAL A 135 6.17 -3.13 -6.09
C VAL A 135 6.65 -2.14 -5.04
N ASN A 136 7.72 -1.42 -5.33
CA ASN A 136 7.99 -0.12 -4.70
C ASN A 136 7.71 0.96 -5.75
N HIS A 137 7.02 2.04 -5.38
CA HIS A 137 6.96 3.23 -6.23
C HIS A 137 8.31 3.96 -6.27
N PRO A 138 8.54 4.82 -7.28
CA PRO A 138 9.71 5.70 -7.34
C PRO A 138 9.83 6.60 -6.12
N TYR A 139 11.04 6.77 -5.62
CA TYR A 139 11.33 7.60 -4.46
C TYR A 139 11.98 8.92 -4.89
N PRO A 140 11.84 9.99 -4.10
CA PRO A 140 12.63 11.20 -4.30
C PRO A 140 14.13 10.90 -4.20
N VAL A 141 14.95 11.56 -5.01
CA VAL A 141 16.41 11.34 -5.07
C VAL A 141 17.07 11.55 -3.70
N ARG A 142 16.50 12.45 -2.89
CA ARG A 142 17.01 12.81 -1.56
C ARG A 142 16.59 11.87 -0.43
N SER A 143 15.78 10.86 -0.72
CA SER A 143 15.33 9.87 0.27
C SER A 143 16.45 8.88 0.66
N ASP A 144 16.22 8.09 1.71
CA ASP A 144 17.24 7.25 2.32
C ASP A 144 17.46 5.92 1.55
N ARG A 145 18.39 5.94 0.59
CA ARG A 145 18.72 4.76 -0.23
C ARG A 145 19.25 3.59 0.59
N ALA A 146 20.07 3.84 1.61
CA ALA A 146 20.62 2.78 2.45
C ALA A 146 19.53 2.08 3.26
N LYS A 147 18.57 2.84 3.78
CA LYS A 147 17.39 2.30 4.46
C LYS A 147 16.54 1.45 3.50
N HIS A 148 16.36 1.92 2.27
CA HIS A 148 15.61 1.18 1.25
C HIS A 148 16.28 -0.14 0.85
N GLU A 149 17.61 -0.13 0.64
CA GLU A 149 18.38 -1.35 0.36
C GLU A 149 18.24 -2.38 1.49
N ALA A 150 18.35 -1.93 2.75
CA ALA A 150 18.15 -2.78 3.91
C ALA A 150 16.72 -3.35 3.98
N PHE A 151 15.71 -2.54 3.66
CA PHE A 151 14.32 -2.97 3.59
C PHE A 151 14.11 -4.02 2.50
N ASN A 152 14.65 -3.80 1.31
CA ASN A 152 14.54 -4.75 0.20
C ASN A 152 15.23 -6.08 0.50
N ALA A 153 16.38 -6.07 1.19
CA ALA A 153 17.02 -7.30 1.63
C ALA A 153 16.09 -8.13 2.54
N ILE A 154 15.47 -7.47 3.54
CA ILE A 154 14.51 -8.12 4.45
C ILE A 154 13.30 -8.64 3.68
N ILE A 155 12.68 -7.83 2.83
CA ILE A 155 11.48 -8.23 2.10
C ILE A 155 11.79 -9.40 1.16
N ARG A 156 12.88 -9.36 0.40
CA ARG A 156 13.28 -10.45 -0.51
C ARG A 156 13.48 -11.76 0.22
N GLU A 157 14.13 -11.74 1.38
CA GLU A 157 14.28 -12.94 2.21
C GLU A 157 12.92 -13.49 2.66
N ARG A 158 12.03 -12.61 3.14
CA ARG A 158 10.73 -12.98 3.69
C ARG A 158 9.73 -13.50 2.66
N ILE A 159 9.79 -12.99 1.42
CA ILE A 159 8.86 -13.39 0.36
C ILE A 159 9.35 -14.56 -0.48
N ALA A 160 10.62 -14.97 -0.36
CA ALA A 160 11.21 -16.05 -1.14
C ALA A 160 10.36 -17.34 -1.16
N PRO A 161 9.74 -17.80 -0.05
CA PRO A 161 8.90 -19.00 -0.05
C PRO A 161 7.58 -18.89 -0.83
N PHE A 162 7.20 -17.69 -1.29
CA PHE A 162 5.94 -17.44 -1.99
C PHE A 162 6.11 -17.31 -3.50
N GLU A 163 7.35 -17.21 -3.99
CA GLU A 163 7.66 -17.10 -5.42
C GLU A 163 6.91 -15.95 -6.13
N VAL A 164 6.63 -14.87 -5.41
CA VAL A 164 5.96 -13.68 -5.94
C VAL A 164 6.98 -12.72 -6.57
N PRO A 165 6.71 -12.14 -7.75
CA PRO A 165 7.57 -11.11 -8.31
C PRO A 165 7.64 -9.88 -7.40
N TYR A 166 8.85 -9.29 -7.30
CA TYR A 166 9.08 -8.05 -6.57
C TYR A 166 9.83 -7.05 -7.46
N LEU A 167 9.14 -5.99 -7.86
CA LEU A 167 9.63 -4.92 -8.72
C LEU A 167 10.03 -3.71 -7.89
N ASP A 168 11.32 -3.43 -7.85
CA ASP A 168 11.86 -2.26 -7.18
C ASP A 168 12.02 -1.12 -8.20
N PHE A 169 11.22 -0.06 -8.05
CA PHE A 169 11.33 1.16 -8.86
C PHE A 169 11.84 2.35 -8.07
N ALA A 170 12.34 2.18 -6.84
CA ALA A 170 12.63 3.30 -5.96
C ALA A 170 13.67 4.27 -6.56
N TYR A 171 14.73 3.75 -7.19
CA TYR A 171 15.83 4.57 -7.72
C TYR A 171 16.24 4.22 -9.16
N ASP A 172 16.21 2.94 -9.55
CA ASP A 172 16.76 2.48 -10.83
C ASP A 172 15.67 2.32 -11.92
N HIS A 173 14.82 3.35 -12.05
CA HIS A 173 13.62 3.31 -12.91
C HIS A 173 13.78 4.06 -14.25
N GLY A 174 14.79 4.92 -14.41
CA GLY A 174 15.08 5.64 -15.66
C GLY A 174 14.06 6.70 -16.08
N LEU A 175 13.14 7.08 -15.19
CA LEU A 175 12.15 8.14 -15.43
C LEU A 175 12.74 9.51 -15.07
N PRO A 176 12.36 10.58 -15.78
CA PRO A 176 12.81 11.94 -15.48
C PRO A 176 11.96 12.56 -14.35
N LEU A 177 11.95 11.92 -13.17
CA LEU A 177 11.25 12.45 -12.00
C LEU A 177 12.04 13.59 -11.36
N ASP A 178 11.30 14.57 -10.86
CA ASP A 178 11.81 15.72 -10.12
C ASP A 178 11.14 15.75 -8.75
N ASP A 179 11.95 15.84 -7.69
CA ASP A 179 11.51 15.77 -6.29
C ASP A 179 10.46 16.85 -5.94
N ARG A 180 10.45 18.00 -6.65
CA ARG A 180 9.49 19.08 -6.41
C ARG A 180 8.24 18.90 -7.25
N ASP A 181 8.40 18.61 -8.54
CA ASP A 181 7.29 18.66 -9.47
C ASP A 181 6.46 17.39 -9.49
N HIS A 182 7.03 16.24 -9.13
CA HIS A 182 6.41 14.92 -9.32
C HIS A 182 6.00 14.20 -8.03
N PHE A 183 6.24 14.82 -6.88
CA PHE A 183 5.87 14.29 -5.57
C PHE A 183 4.88 15.22 -4.88
N TYR A 184 3.91 14.62 -4.19
CA TYR A 184 2.94 15.32 -3.35
C TYR A 184 3.54 15.64 -1.97
N ASP A 185 4.27 14.67 -1.42
CA ASP A 185 4.95 14.80 -0.14
C ASP A 185 6.38 14.20 -0.19
N HIS A 186 6.91 13.82 0.96
CA HIS A 186 8.26 13.26 1.09
C HIS A 186 8.47 11.88 0.47
N ASN A 187 7.42 11.19 0.00
CA ASN A 187 7.55 9.87 -0.60
C ASN A 187 6.54 9.60 -1.72
N HIS A 188 5.33 10.15 -1.64
CA HIS A 188 4.23 9.82 -2.54
C HIS A 188 4.26 10.65 -3.82
N LEU A 189 4.11 9.99 -4.98
CA LEU A 189 3.95 10.66 -6.27
C LEU A 189 2.67 11.50 -6.31
N ASN A 190 2.72 12.65 -6.97
CA ASN A 190 1.51 13.37 -7.38
C ASN A 190 1.03 12.86 -8.76
N GLN A 191 -0.04 13.47 -9.29
CA GLN A 191 -0.59 13.10 -10.59
C GLN A 191 0.45 13.10 -11.73
N ALA A 192 1.29 14.13 -11.80
CA ALA A 192 2.31 14.23 -12.86
C ALA A 192 3.34 13.10 -12.74
N GLY A 193 3.76 12.76 -11.52
CA GLY A 193 4.64 11.62 -11.28
C GLY A 193 4.00 10.28 -11.66
N VAL A 194 2.72 10.10 -11.34
CA VAL A 194 1.94 8.91 -11.69
C VAL A 194 1.80 8.74 -13.21
N GLU A 195 1.61 9.83 -13.96
CA GLU A 195 1.53 9.80 -15.43
C GLU A 195 2.83 9.33 -16.08
N LEU A 196 3.98 9.61 -15.46
CA LEU A 196 5.27 9.08 -15.89
C LEU A 196 5.48 7.62 -15.45
N PHE A 197 5.05 7.27 -14.25
CA PHE A 197 5.31 5.95 -13.66
C PHE A 197 4.39 4.84 -14.21
N ASN A 198 3.09 5.11 -14.38
CA ASN A 198 2.13 4.09 -14.77
C ASN A 198 2.48 3.35 -16.08
N PRO A 199 2.92 4.03 -17.17
CA PRO A 199 3.34 3.34 -18.38
C PRO A 199 4.49 2.35 -18.15
N LEU A 200 5.47 2.72 -17.32
CA LEU A 200 6.59 1.84 -16.95
C LEU A 200 6.11 0.62 -16.16
N LEU A 201 5.27 0.84 -15.15
CA LEU A 201 4.72 -0.26 -14.34
C LEU A 201 3.92 -1.23 -15.22
N ILE A 202 3.02 -0.73 -16.06
CA ILE A 202 2.20 -1.56 -16.97
C ILE A 202 3.10 -2.36 -17.94
N ALA A 203 4.16 -1.75 -18.47
CA ALA A 203 5.11 -2.44 -19.34
C ALA A 203 5.80 -3.60 -18.61
N ARG A 204 6.31 -3.39 -17.39
CA ARG A 204 6.92 -4.46 -16.58
C ARG A 204 5.95 -5.57 -16.23
N LEU A 205 4.69 -5.24 -15.92
CA LEU A 205 3.66 -6.25 -15.65
C LEU A 205 3.34 -7.11 -16.89
N ARG A 206 3.37 -6.53 -18.09
CA ARG A 206 3.23 -7.28 -19.35
C ARG A 206 4.44 -8.16 -19.65
N GLU A 207 5.65 -7.67 -19.43
CA GLU A 207 6.88 -8.46 -19.59
C GLU A 207 6.89 -9.71 -18.69
N LEU A 208 6.32 -9.60 -17.49
CA LEU A 208 6.13 -10.72 -16.57
C LEU A 208 4.94 -11.64 -16.92
N GLY A 209 4.17 -11.33 -17.96
CA GLY A 209 2.95 -12.08 -18.33
C GLY A 209 1.81 -11.95 -17.32
N LEU A 210 1.87 -10.96 -16.41
CA LEU A 210 0.81 -10.71 -15.42
C LEU A 210 -0.38 -9.97 -16.03
N LEU A 211 -0.11 -9.15 -17.05
CA LEU A 211 -1.11 -8.46 -17.86
C LEU A 211 -1.01 -8.88 -19.33
N ASP A 212 -2.16 -8.98 -20.00
CA ASP A 212 -2.28 -9.18 -21.44
C ASP A 212 -2.01 -7.86 -22.22
N PRO A 213 -1.95 -7.90 -23.57
CA PRO A 213 -1.76 -6.70 -24.38
C PRO A 213 -2.84 -5.63 -24.17
N SER A 214 -4.07 -6.03 -23.80
CA SER A 214 -5.18 -5.13 -23.48
C SER A 214 -5.15 -4.56 -22.05
N GLY A 215 -4.16 -4.96 -21.25
CA GLY A 215 -4.00 -4.52 -19.85
C GLY A 215 -4.90 -5.28 -18.87
N ARG A 216 -5.49 -6.41 -19.28
CA ARG A 216 -6.26 -7.29 -18.39
C ARG A 216 -5.34 -8.32 -17.75
N PRO A 217 -5.66 -8.83 -16.55
CA PRO A 217 -4.92 -9.95 -15.99
C PRO A 217 -4.87 -11.13 -16.99
N GLY A 218 -3.66 -11.54 -17.38
CA GLY A 218 -3.43 -12.68 -18.29
C GLY A 218 -3.68 -14.06 -17.71
#